data_AF-A0A2A5GWZ3-F1
#
_entry.id   AF-A0A2A5GWZ3-F1
#
_cell.length_a   1.000
_cell.length_b   1.000
_cell.length_c   1.000
_cell.angle_alpha   90.00
_cell.angle_beta   90.00
_cell.angle_gamma   90.00
#
_symmetry.space_group_name_H-M   'P 1'
#
loop_
_entity.id
_entity.type
_entity.pdbx_description
1 polymer ?
#
loop_
_entity_poly.entity_id
_entity_poly.type
_entity_poly.pdbx_seq_one_letter_code
_entity_poly.pdbx_strand_id
1 'polypeptide(L)'
;MPIAYFIVHKKHRWWALGFVIISMILIRLLAEVMISIGYENGIMGFMTSNVHTRGIAVSSFYYILFLILAHFSPKTEGVVFMAACLSIFFSIFVTAAFVMLL
;
A
#
# COMPACT_ATOMS: atom_id res chain seq x y z
N MET A 1 -3.11 12.36 -4.73
CA MET A 1 -2.36 12.80 -3.53
C MET A 1 -2.87 14.05 -2.76
N PRO A 2 -4.02 14.70 -3.06
CA PRO A 2 -4.59 15.73 -2.15
C PRO A 2 -5.69 15.23 -1.20
N ILE A 3 -6.24 14.04 -1.46
CA ILE A 3 -7.42 13.50 -0.74
C ILE A 3 -7.06 13.05 0.68
N ALA A 4 -5.89 12.44 0.88
CA ALA A 4 -5.42 12.01 2.21
C ALA A 4 -5.17 13.19 3.17
N TYR A 5 -4.78 14.35 2.64
CA TYR A 5 -4.50 15.54 3.45
C TYR A 5 -5.78 16.19 3.98
N PHE A 6 -6.90 16.06 3.26
CA PHE A 6 -8.17 16.65 3.67
C PHE A 6 -9.00 15.74 4.58
N ILE A 7 -8.88 14.41 4.42
CA ILE A 7 -9.71 13.43 5.13
C ILE A 7 -9.18 13.07 6.53
N VAL A 8 -7.86 13.07 6.75
CA VAL A 8 -7.28 12.66 8.03
C VAL A 8 -7.16 13.85 9.00
N HIS A 9 -7.65 13.69 10.24
CA HIS A 9 -7.57 14.68 11.32
C HIS A 9 -6.11 15.12 11.60
N LYS A 10 -5.91 16.43 11.89
CA LYS A 10 -4.60 17.10 12.09
C LYS A 10 -3.57 16.34 12.95
N LYS A 11 -4.01 15.53 13.92
CA LYS A 11 -3.14 14.83 14.87
C LYS A 11 -2.52 13.53 14.34
N HIS A 12 -3.11 12.90 13.31
CA HIS A 12 -2.66 11.59 12.77
C HIS A 12 -2.11 11.67 11.34
N ARG A 13 -2.08 12.86 10.74
CA ARG A 13 -1.62 13.07 9.35
C ARG A 13 -0.20 12.60 9.11
N TRP A 14 0.70 12.78 10.08
CA TRP A 14 2.10 12.37 9.96
C TRP A 14 2.25 10.85 9.88
N TRP A 15 1.47 10.10 10.66
CA TRP A 15 1.45 8.64 10.61
C TRP A 15 0.88 8.13 9.28
N ALA A 16 -0.21 8.72 8.81
CA ALA A 16 -0.80 8.40 7.51
C ALA A 16 0.15 8.73 6.34
N LEU A 17 0.83 9.89 6.39
CA LEU A 17 1.82 10.29 5.39
C LEU A 17 3.01 9.34 5.38
N GLY A 18 3.56 9.02 6.56
CA GLY A 18 4.66 8.07 6.68
C GLY A 18 4.28 6.71 6.11
N PHE A 19 3.10 6.21 6.45
CA PHE A 19 2.56 4.96 5.90
C PHE A 19 2.48 4.97 4.37
N VAL A 20 1.89 6.01 3.76
CA VAL A 20 1.74 6.12 2.30
C VAL A 20 3.10 6.21 1.60
N ILE A 21 4.04 6.99 2.15
CA ILE A 21 5.37 7.16 1.55
C ILE A 21 6.15 5.85 1.61
N ILE A 22 6.18 5.18 2.77
CA ILE A 22 6.92 3.93 2.95
C ILE A 22 6.33 2.83 2.06
N SER A 23 4.99 2.70 2.03
CA SER A 23 4.33 1.70 1.16
C SER A 23 4.56 1.98 -0.33
N MET A 24 4.60 3.25 -0.75
CA MET A 24 4.93 3.61 -2.14
C MET A 24 6.37 3.22 -2.52
N ILE A 25 7.34 3.49 -1.65
CA ILE A 25 8.75 3.08 -1.86
C ILE A 25 8.87 1.56 -1.92
N LEU A 26 8.21 0.87 -0.98
CA LEU A 26 8.27 -0.59 -0.88
C LEU A 26 7.75 -1.29 -2.15
N ILE A 27 6.60 -0.86 -2.67
CA ILE A 27 5.99 -1.48 -3.86
C ILE A 27 6.83 -1.20 -5.10
N ARG A 28 7.43 -0.02 -5.18
CA ARG A 28 8.35 0.30 -6.27
C ARG A 28 9.59 -0.59 -6.23
N LEU A 29 10.16 -0.80 -5.04
CA LEU A 29 11.30 -1.67 -4.84
C LEU A 29 10.94 -3.14 -5.15
N LEU A 30 9.74 -3.59 -4.76
CA LEU A 30 9.24 -4.92 -5.08
C LEU A 30 9.11 -5.16 -6.60
N ALA A 31 8.56 -4.17 -7.32
CA ALA A 31 8.47 -4.23 -8.78
C ALA A 31 9.85 -4.22 -9.45
N GLU A 32 10.77 -3.38 -8.97
CA GLU A 32 12.13 -3.26 -9.50
C GLU A 32 12.97 -4.53 -9.25
N VAL A 33 12.85 -5.14 -8.08
CA VAL A 33 13.46 -6.44 -7.79
C VAL A 33 12.96 -7.49 -8.77
N MET A 34 11.66 -7.52 -9.04
CA MET A 34 11.11 -8.50 -9.99
C MET A 34 11.54 -8.29 -11.44
N ILE A 35 11.65 -7.03 -11.87
CA ILE A 35 12.23 -6.67 -13.18
C ILE A 35 13.71 -7.10 -13.22
N SER A 36 14.46 -6.89 -12.14
CA SER A 36 15.89 -7.24 -12.07
C SER A 36 16.17 -8.75 -12.14
N ILE A 37 15.22 -9.58 -11.68
CA ILE A 37 15.31 -11.06 -11.76
C ILE A 37 14.85 -11.55 -13.16
N GLY A 38 14.38 -10.65 -14.04
CA GLY A 38 13.98 -10.96 -15.41
C GLY A 38 12.51 -11.40 -15.55
N TYR A 39 11.70 -11.26 -14.50
CA TYR A 39 10.28 -11.65 -14.50
C TYR A 39 9.38 -10.41 -14.54
N GLU A 40 9.42 -9.65 -15.64
CA GLU A 40 8.63 -8.40 -15.78
C GLU A 40 7.10 -8.61 -15.78
N ASN A 41 6.64 -9.84 -16.04
CA ASN A 41 5.22 -10.20 -16.14
C ASN A 41 4.75 -11.22 -15.08
N GLY A 42 5.57 -11.54 -14.08
CA GLY A 42 5.25 -12.60 -13.11
C GLY A 42 6.09 -13.86 -13.32
N ILE A 43 6.29 -14.61 -12.24
CA ILE A 43 7.08 -15.85 -12.22
C ILE A 43 6.24 -17.02 -12.75
N MET A 44 4.95 -17.07 -12.42
CA MET A 44 4.05 -18.15 -12.85
C MET A 44 3.40 -17.92 -14.22
N GLY A 45 3.43 -16.69 -14.75
CA GLY A 45 2.90 -16.38 -16.08
C GLY A 45 1.38 -16.46 -16.19
N PHE A 46 0.65 -16.42 -15.07
CA PHE A 46 -0.82 -16.49 -15.07
C PHE A 46 -1.48 -15.17 -15.50
N MET A 47 -0.80 -14.04 -15.33
CA MET A 47 -1.29 -12.72 -15.75
C MET A 47 -0.28 -12.04 -16.68
N THR A 48 -0.72 -11.64 -17.87
CA THR A 48 0.12 -10.96 -18.89
C THR A 48 0.37 -9.48 -18.61
N SER A 49 -0.21 -8.94 -17.54
CA SER A 49 -0.08 -7.54 -17.17
C SER A 49 1.22 -7.29 -16.42
N ASN A 50 1.93 -6.21 -16.79
CA ASN A 50 3.17 -5.79 -16.16
C ASN A 50 3.03 -5.68 -14.63
N VAL A 51 4.03 -6.21 -13.92
CA VAL A 51 4.13 -6.31 -12.46
C VAL A 51 3.97 -4.94 -11.79
N HIS A 52 4.48 -3.89 -12.43
CA HIS A 52 4.35 -2.52 -11.95
C HIS A 52 2.88 -2.05 -11.90
N THR A 53 2.11 -2.34 -12.96
CA THR A 53 0.69 -1.95 -13.04
C THR A 53 -0.14 -2.67 -11.99
N ARG A 54 0.15 -3.94 -11.73
CA ARG A 54 -0.55 -4.73 -10.70
C ARG A 54 -0.23 -4.24 -9.30
N GLY A 55 1.03 -3.87 -9.04
CA GLY A 55 1.44 -3.24 -7.78
C GLY A 55 0.68 -1.93 -7.51
N ILE A 56 0.49 -1.10 -8.54
CA ILE A 56 -0.30 0.13 -8.44
C ILE A 56 -1.78 -0.17 -8.18
N ALA A 57 -2.36 -1.18 -8.83
CA ALA A 57 -3.76 -1.55 -8.63
C ALA A 57 -4.02 -2.01 -7.18
N VAL A 58 -3.17 -2.90 -6.66
CA VAL A 58 -3.27 -3.41 -5.28
C VAL A 58 -3.10 -2.26 -4.28
N SER A 59 -2.06 -1.43 -4.41
CA SER A 59 -1.86 -0.30 -3.50
C SER A 59 -3.01 0.70 -3.54
N SER A 60 -3.54 1.01 -4.72
CA SER A 60 -4.67 1.94 -4.86
C SER A 60 -5.91 1.44 -4.10
N PHE A 61 -6.22 0.14 -4.20
CA PHE A 61 -7.33 -0.47 -3.46
C PHE A 61 -7.15 -0.33 -1.94
N TYR A 62 -5.96 -0.68 -1.42
CA TYR A 62 -5.69 -0.59 0.00
C TYR A 62 -5.57 0.85 0.52
N TYR A 63 -5.11 1.81 -0.29
CA TYR A 63 -5.12 3.22 0.07
C TYR A 63 -6.54 3.77 0.20
N ILE A 64 -7.46 3.36 -0.67
CA ILE A 64 -8.88 3.73 -0.54
C ILE A 64 -9.45 3.13 0.75
N LEU A 65 -9.17 1.86 1.01
CA LEU A 65 -9.63 1.17 2.22
C LEU A 65 -9.07 1.85 3.48
N PHE A 66 -7.79 2.20 3.48
CA PHE A 66 -7.14 2.94 4.56
C PHE A 66 -7.78 4.32 4.78
N LEU A 67 -8.10 5.05 3.72
CA LEU A 67 -8.74 6.36 3.82
C LEU A 67 -10.14 6.27 4.42
N ILE A 68 -10.93 5.27 4.04
CA ILE A 68 -12.25 5.02 4.61
C ILE A 68 -12.13 4.73 6.11
N LEU A 69 -11.20 3.84 6.48
CA LEU A 69 -10.98 3.44 7.88
C LEU A 69 -10.49 4.63 8.74
N ALA A 70 -9.60 5.45 8.18
CA ALA A 70 -9.11 6.66 8.84
C ALA A 70 -10.19 7.74 8.99
N HIS A 71 -11.17 7.80 8.08
CA HIS A 71 -12.30 8.72 8.17
C HIS A 71 -13.28 8.32 9.28
N PHE A 72 -13.59 7.02 9.41
CA PHE A 72 -14.52 6.52 10.42
C PHE A 72 -13.97 6.46 11.85
N SER A 73 -12.65 6.63 12.04
CA SER A 73 -12.00 6.48 13.35
C SER A 73 -11.41 7.79 13.93
N PRO A 74 -12.22 8.85 14.16
CA PRO A 74 -11.72 10.15 14.61
C PRO A 74 -11.32 10.21 16.11
N LYS A 75 -11.60 9.16 16.90
CA LYS A 75 -11.36 9.12 18.36
C LYS A 75 -10.41 8.01 18.83
N THR A 76 -9.70 7.34 17.94
CA THR A 76 -8.75 6.29 18.31
C THR A 76 -7.47 6.85 18.91
N GLU A 77 -6.96 6.22 19.97
CA GLU A 77 -5.64 6.51 20.52
C GLU A 77 -4.55 6.32 19.45
N GLY A 78 -3.49 7.14 19.51
CA GLY A 78 -2.39 7.15 18.54
C GLY A 78 -1.77 5.78 18.31
N VAL A 79 -1.66 4.97 19.36
CA VAL A 79 -1.09 3.61 19.30
C VAL A 79 -1.97 2.65 18.51
N VAL A 80 -3.29 2.70 18.70
CA VAL A 80 -4.24 1.85 17.98
C VAL A 80 -4.26 2.20 16.49
N PHE A 81 -4.19 3.50 16.17
CA PHE A 81 -4.08 3.95 14.79
C PHE A 81 -2.78 3.49 14.13
N MET A 82 -1.66 3.57 14.85
CA MET A 82 -0.36 3.08 14.38
C MET A 82 -0.38 1.56 14.12
N ALA A 83 -0.96 0.78 15.02
CA ALA A 83 -1.11 -0.66 14.84
C ALA A 83 -1.95 -0.99 13.61
N ALA A 84 -3.06 -0.27 13.39
CA ALA A 84 -3.90 -0.43 12.20
C ALA A 84 -3.14 -0.09 10.90
N CYS A 85 -2.37 1.01 10.87
CA CYS A 85 -1.50 1.33 9.74
C CYS A 85 -0.51 0.19 9.46
N LEU A 86 0.12 -0.36 10.50
CA LEU A 86 1.10 -1.42 10.37
C LEU A 86 0.46 -2.73 9.86
N SER A 87 -0.72 -3.10 10.35
CA SER A 87 -1.45 -4.27 9.86
C SER A 87 -1.82 -4.13 8.37
N ILE A 88 -2.30 -2.96 7.96
CA ILE A 88 -2.63 -2.69 6.55
C ILE A 88 -1.35 -2.70 5.71
N PHE A 89 -0.23 -2.21 6.25
CA PHE A 89 1.07 -2.21 5.57
C PHE A 89 1.50 -3.62 5.21
N PHE A 90 1.47 -4.53 6.18
CA PHE A 90 1.79 -5.94 5.96
C PHE A 90 0.80 -6.59 4.99
N SER A 91 -0.50 -6.27 5.08
CA SER A 91 -1.47 -6.80 4.14
C SER A 91 -1.22 -6.34 2.70
N ILE A 92 -0.86 -5.07 2.48
CA ILE A 92 -0.48 -4.56 1.16
C ILE A 92 0.74 -5.31 0.66
N PHE A 93 1.77 -5.44 1.48
CA PHE A 93 3.02 -6.07 1.10
C PHE A 93 2.82 -7.53 0.70
N VAL A 94 2.12 -8.32 1.52
CA VAL A 94 1.87 -9.74 1.24
C VAL A 94 1.01 -9.90 -0.01
N THR A 95 -0.09 -9.15 -0.13
CA THR A 95 -0.96 -9.23 -1.31
C THR A 95 -0.23 -8.75 -2.57
N ALA A 96 0.56 -7.68 -2.50
CA ALA A 96 1.36 -7.21 -3.63
C ALA A 96 2.42 -8.24 -4.03
N ALA A 97 3.14 -8.84 -3.08
CA ALA A 97 4.12 -9.89 -3.37
C ALA A 97 3.46 -11.10 -4.03
N PHE A 98 2.31 -11.55 -3.53
CA PHE A 98 1.59 -12.69 -4.09
C PHE A 98 1.09 -12.39 -5.50
N VAL A 99 0.49 -11.20 -5.72
CA VAL A 99 0.03 -10.76 -7.03
C VAL A 99 1.20 -10.60 -7.98
N MET A 100 2.31 -10.01 -7.56
CA MET A 100 3.47 -9.83 -8.44
C MET A 100 4.11 -11.18 -8.83
N LEU A 101 4.11 -12.17 -7.95
CA LEU A 101 4.63 -13.51 -8.23
C LEU A 101 3.82 -14.27 -9.29
N LEU A 102 2.49 -14.10 -9.27
CA LEU A 102 1.52 -14.88 -10.03
C LEU A 102 1.40 -14.44 -11.48
#